data_AF-A0A0K2RDL0-F1
#
_entry.id   AF-A0A0K2RDL0-F1
#
_cell.length_a   1.000
_cell.length_b   1.000
_cell.length_c   1.000
_cell.angle_alpha   90.00
_cell.angle_beta   90.00
_cell.angle_gamma   90.00
#
_symmetry.space_group_name_H-M   'P 1'
#
loop_
_entity.id
_entity.type
_entity.pdbx_description
1 polymer ?
#
loop_
_entity_poly.entity_id
_entity_poly.type
_entity_poly.pdbx_seq_one_letter_code
_entity_poly.pdbx_strand_id
1 'polypeptide(L)'
;MLGVPFGTFLGQNFGWRSTFWAITIIGVVALMGIALMVPRTTEGTATSSLRSELGAFTSGQVWLSIVVTILGFGGMFGAFTYIAFTLTEVSGFDPHAVPWLLVLFGAGLFVGNIAGGKAADKSIDKTLMVILAGLALVLVFFALTAASPAATLFSLALMGGFGFATVPGLQMRVMHFAATAPTLASGANIGAFNLGNALGAWLGGVTITMGLGYTSPIWAGAAITVAALLVMIAAAAAAGVGERRSPLPHRKQPPTSFANLRRHRSPRRTARKPATCFSRTAAGFPGFRGRRCCRVWPGSRRWSGTWDSTAGKSPRRPPPVRCPRRPDTALRSCRARASRLSWRASVRRAACLRIPGPLPRVCPSSW
;
A
#
# COMPACT_ATOMS: atom_id res chain seq x y z
N MET A 1 -13.50 12.01 -7.05
CA MET A 1 -14.04 13.36 -6.80
C MET A 1 -14.88 13.84 -7.97
N LEU A 2 -14.30 14.06 -9.17
CA LEU A 2 -15.05 14.54 -10.35
C LEU A 2 -16.23 13.63 -10.79
N GLY A 3 -16.16 12.33 -10.52
CA GLY A 3 -17.19 11.37 -10.97
C GLY A 3 -18.59 11.56 -10.38
N VAL A 4 -18.74 12.09 -9.15
CA VAL A 4 -20.06 12.30 -8.55
C VAL A 4 -20.77 13.50 -9.19
N PRO A 5 -20.18 14.72 -9.26
CA PRO A 5 -20.80 15.85 -9.95
C PRO A 5 -21.08 15.54 -11.43
N PHE A 6 -20.16 14.87 -12.12
CA PHE A 6 -20.37 14.46 -13.51
C PHE A 6 -21.51 13.45 -13.64
N GLY A 7 -21.60 12.47 -12.73
CA GLY A 7 -22.69 11.48 -12.71
C GLY A 7 -24.05 12.09 -12.37
N THR A 8 -24.10 13.10 -11.50
CA THR A 8 -25.32 13.88 -11.22
C THR A 8 -25.73 14.73 -12.42
N PHE A 9 -24.78 15.46 -13.04
CA PHE A 9 -25.03 16.24 -14.25
C PHE A 9 -25.57 15.37 -15.39
N LEU A 10 -24.93 14.22 -15.65
CA LEU A 10 -25.37 13.29 -16.69
C LEU A 10 -26.75 12.69 -16.35
N GLY A 11 -26.96 12.32 -15.08
CA GLY A 11 -28.23 11.79 -14.59
C GLY A 11 -29.41 12.79 -14.67
N GLN A 12 -29.14 14.08 -14.46
CA GLN A 12 -30.14 15.15 -14.58
C GLN A 12 -30.49 15.47 -16.04
N ASN A 13 -29.50 15.51 -16.94
CA ASN A 13 -29.72 15.91 -18.34
C ASN A 13 -30.15 14.74 -19.25
N PHE A 14 -29.68 13.52 -18.99
CA PHE A 14 -29.87 12.34 -19.86
C PHE A 14 -30.48 11.15 -19.12
N GLY A 15 -31.02 11.37 -17.91
CA GLY A 15 -31.62 10.34 -17.06
C GLY A 15 -30.60 9.42 -16.39
N TRP A 16 -30.98 8.83 -15.25
CA TRP A 16 -30.09 8.01 -14.41
C TRP A 16 -29.39 6.85 -15.15
N ARG A 17 -30.02 6.29 -16.19
CA ARG A 17 -29.45 5.22 -17.04
C ARG A 17 -28.18 5.63 -17.78
N SER A 18 -28.04 6.90 -18.15
CA SER A 18 -26.85 7.41 -18.84
C SER A 18 -25.59 7.29 -17.98
N THR A 19 -25.71 7.55 -16.67
CA THR A 19 -24.63 7.44 -15.69
C THR A 19 -24.13 6.00 -15.57
N PHE A 20 -25.02 5.00 -15.59
CA PHE A 20 -24.63 3.60 -15.63
C PHE A 20 -23.88 3.24 -16.91
N TRP A 21 -24.37 3.67 -18.08
CA TRP A 21 -23.67 3.45 -19.36
C TRP A 21 -22.27 4.09 -19.40
N ALA A 22 -22.14 5.32 -18.90
CA ALA A 22 -20.84 6.00 -18.80
C ALA A 22 -19.86 5.22 -17.91
N ILE A 23 -20.30 4.77 -16.73
CA ILE A 23 -19.50 3.92 -15.83
C ILE A 23 -19.12 2.59 -16.51
N THR A 24 -20.05 1.95 -17.23
CA THR A 24 -19.77 0.71 -17.98
C THR A 24 -18.70 0.92 -19.04
N ILE A 25 -18.78 1.99 -19.84
CA ILE A 25 -17.78 2.30 -20.88
C ILE A 25 -16.41 2.53 -20.24
N ILE A 26 -16.32 3.33 -19.18
CA ILE A 26 -15.06 3.56 -18.43
C ILE A 26 -14.50 2.24 -17.90
N GLY A 27 -15.35 1.35 -17.36
CA GLY A 27 -14.96 0.02 -16.88
C GLY A 27 -14.41 -0.89 -17.98
N VAL A 28 -15.03 -0.88 -19.17
CA VAL A 28 -14.55 -1.66 -20.33
C VAL A 28 -13.21 -1.12 -20.83
N VAL A 29 -13.03 0.20 -20.90
CA VAL A 29 -11.74 0.83 -21.25
C VAL A 29 -10.65 0.49 -20.23
N ALA A 30 -10.94 0.56 -18.93
CA ALA A 30 -10.01 0.16 -17.88
C ALA A 30 -9.63 -1.33 -17.96
N LEU A 31 -10.60 -2.22 -18.21
CA LEU A 31 -10.37 -3.65 -18.39
C LEU A 31 -9.48 -3.93 -19.61
N MET A 32 -9.72 -3.26 -20.75
CA MET A 32 -8.84 -3.37 -21.93
C MET A 32 -7.43 -2.87 -21.62
N GLY A 33 -7.29 -1.74 -20.93
CA GLY A 33 -5.99 -1.22 -20.49
C GLY A 33 -5.22 -2.23 -19.62
N ILE A 34 -5.88 -2.82 -18.61
CA ILE A 34 -5.30 -3.87 -17.77
C ILE A 34 -4.89 -5.09 -18.61
N ALA A 35 -5.77 -5.59 -19.47
CA ALA A 35 -5.55 -6.79 -20.27
C ALA A 35 -4.42 -6.64 -21.30
N LEU A 36 -4.15 -5.42 -21.78
CA LEU A 36 -3.12 -5.11 -22.77
C LEU A 36 -1.78 -4.68 -22.14
N MET A 37 -1.81 -3.94 -21.01
CA MET A 37 -0.61 -3.31 -20.45
C MET A 37 -0.01 -4.07 -19.26
N VAL A 38 -0.77 -4.87 -18.51
CA VAL A 38 -0.22 -5.60 -17.35
C VAL A 38 0.55 -6.84 -17.83
N PRO A 39 1.87 -6.94 -17.57
CA PRO A 39 2.65 -8.11 -17.97
C PRO A 39 2.15 -9.36 -17.26
N ARG A 40 2.06 -10.49 -17.99
CA ARG A 40 1.73 -11.79 -17.40
C ARG A 40 2.90 -12.32 -16.58
N THR A 41 2.95 -12.01 -15.30
CA THR A 41 3.90 -12.63 -14.36
C THR A 41 3.66 -14.13 -14.33
N THR A 42 4.60 -14.87 -14.91
CA THR A 42 4.57 -16.35 -14.99
C THR A 42 5.40 -16.98 -13.86
N GLU A 43 6.13 -16.17 -13.11
CA GLU A 43 6.67 -16.59 -11.82
C GLU A 43 5.51 -16.85 -10.87
N GLY A 44 5.33 -18.12 -10.53
CA GLY A 44 4.43 -18.50 -9.46
C GLY A 44 4.98 -17.94 -8.15
N THR A 45 4.48 -16.77 -7.75
CA THR A 45 4.44 -16.39 -6.33
C THR A 45 3.92 -17.61 -5.60
N ALA A 46 4.75 -18.18 -4.72
CA ALA A 46 4.44 -19.43 -4.05
C ALA A 46 3.04 -19.29 -3.46
N THR A 47 2.08 -20.06 -3.99
CA THR A 47 0.66 -19.84 -3.70
C THR A 47 0.49 -19.98 -2.21
N SER A 48 0.30 -18.86 -1.51
CA SER A 48 0.13 -18.91 -0.06
C SER A 48 -1.04 -19.83 0.17
N SER A 49 -0.78 -20.93 0.88
CA SER A 49 -1.81 -21.93 1.09
C SER A 49 -2.98 -21.23 1.78
N LEU A 50 -4.22 -21.55 1.41
CA LEU A 50 -5.39 -20.92 2.05
C LEU A 50 -5.32 -21.05 3.59
N ARG A 51 -4.73 -22.15 4.08
CA ARG A 51 -4.44 -22.38 5.50
C ARG A 51 -3.38 -21.43 6.08
N SER A 52 -2.33 -21.06 5.35
CA SER A 52 -1.36 -20.05 5.82
C SER A 52 -1.95 -18.65 5.77
N GLU A 53 -2.81 -18.32 4.79
CA GLU A 53 -3.48 -17.02 4.78
C GLU A 53 -4.51 -16.87 5.92
N LEU A 54 -5.26 -17.93 6.25
CA LEU A 54 -6.14 -17.94 7.42
C LEU A 54 -5.37 -17.74 8.75
N GLY A 55 -4.07 -18.01 8.78
CA GLY A 55 -3.22 -17.85 9.97
C GLY A 55 -3.17 -16.42 10.52
N ALA A 56 -3.32 -15.38 9.69
CA ALA A 56 -3.31 -14.00 10.20
C ALA A 56 -4.50 -13.66 11.11
N PHE A 57 -5.64 -14.34 10.94
CA PHE A 57 -6.82 -14.15 11.79
C PHE A 57 -6.69 -14.77 13.19
N THR A 58 -5.58 -15.45 13.49
CA THR A 58 -5.22 -15.83 14.87
C THR A 58 -4.65 -14.66 15.69
N SER A 59 -4.25 -13.58 15.02
CA SER A 59 -3.72 -12.38 15.68
C SER A 59 -4.86 -11.51 16.23
N GLY A 60 -4.89 -11.33 17.55
CA GLY A 60 -5.83 -10.39 18.19
C GLY A 60 -5.67 -8.95 17.71
N GLN A 61 -4.46 -8.54 17.29
CA GLN A 61 -4.23 -7.21 16.73
C GLN A 61 -4.83 -7.02 15.33
N VAL A 62 -4.94 -8.09 14.53
CA VAL A 62 -5.66 -8.03 13.25
C VAL A 62 -7.15 -7.81 13.49
N TRP A 63 -7.76 -8.55 14.44
CA TRP A 63 -9.16 -8.35 14.81
C TRP A 63 -9.43 -6.97 15.42
N LEU A 64 -8.59 -6.49 16.33
CA LEU A 64 -8.72 -5.13 16.88
C LEU A 64 -8.63 -4.08 15.78
N SER A 65 -7.72 -4.24 14.82
CA SER A 65 -7.58 -3.33 13.68
C SER A 65 -8.82 -3.36 12.76
N ILE A 66 -9.39 -4.55 12.51
CA ILE A 66 -10.66 -4.72 11.77
C ILE A 66 -11.82 -4.04 12.50
N VAL A 67 -11.93 -4.19 13.83
CA VAL A 67 -12.98 -3.53 14.63
C VAL A 67 -12.82 -2.00 14.59
N VAL A 68 -11.59 -1.48 14.71
CA VAL A 68 -11.33 -0.04 14.56
C VAL A 68 -11.67 0.44 13.14
N THR A 69 -11.47 -0.37 12.09
CA THR A 69 -11.93 -0.05 10.73
C THR A 69 -13.45 0.03 10.64
N ILE A 70 -14.17 -0.98 11.15
CA ILE A 70 -15.65 -1.03 11.16
C ILE A 70 -16.22 0.18 11.88
N LEU A 71 -15.75 0.46 13.10
CA LEU A 71 -16.26 1.55 13.93
C LEU A 71 -15.80 2.92 13.40
N GLY A 72 -14.52 3.10 13.10
CA GLY A 72 -13.97 4.40 12.69
C GLY A 72 -14.56 4.88 11.38
N PHE A 73 -14.71 3.99 10.39
CA PHE A 73 -15.31 4.34 9.11
C PHE A 73 -16.84 4.36 9.18
N GLY A 74 -17.46 3.42 9.93
CA GLY A 74 -18.91 3.38 10.13
C GLY A 74 -19.46 4.59 10.90
N GLY A 75 -18.70 5.16 11.85
CA GLY A 75 -19.07 6.39 12.52
C GLY A 75 -19.14 7.58 11.56
N MET A 76 -18.14 7.73 10.69
CA MET A 76 -18.16 8.75 9.64
C MET A 76 -19.27 8.51 8.61
N PHE A 77 -19.39 7.29 8.07
CA PHE A 77 -20.38 7.00 7.04
C PHE A 77 -21.81 7.02 7.57
N GLY A 78 -22.06 6.66 8.83
CA GLY A 78 -23.38 6.78 9.45
C GLY A 78 -23.86 8.23 9.55
N ALA A 79 -22.97 9.13 9.96
CA ALA A 79 -23.22 10.57 9.92
C ALA A 79 -23.38 11.10 8.48
N PHE A 80 -22.62 10.57 7.51
CA PHE A 80 -22.64 11.02 6.12
C PHE A 80 -23.84 10.51 5.31
N THR A 81 -24.36 9.32 5.60
CA THR A 81 -25.36 8.63 4.75
C THR A 81 -26.64 9.46 4.58
N TYR A 82 -27.05 10.18 5.62
CA TYR A 82 -28.26 11.01 5.63
C TYR A 82 -27.96 12.51 5.51
N ILE A 83 -26.72 12.88 5.19
CA ILE A 83 -26.24 14.27 5.29
C ILE A 83 -27.08 15.24 4.45
N ALA A 84 -27.62 14.81 3.32
CA ALA A 84 -28.48 15.64 2.47
C ALA A 84 -29.71 16.17 3.23
N PHE A 85 -30.37 15.32 4.04
CA PHE A 85 -31.50 15.73 4.87
C PHE A 85 -31.07 16.67 6.00
N THR A 86 -29.90 16.47 6.60
CA THR A 86 -29.38 17.45 7.58
C THR A 86 -29.13 18.81 6.91
N LEU A 87 -28.55 18.82 5.71
CA LEU A 87 -28.23 20.04 4.97
C LEU A 87 -29.48 20.82 4.54
N THR A 88 -30.54 20.15 4.09
CA THR A 88 -31.80 20.83 3.68
C THR A 88 -32.69 21.14 4.87
N GLU A 89 -33.02 20.15 5.69
CA GLU A 89 -34.06 20.27 6.73
C GLU A 89 -33.59 20.93 8.03
N VAL A 90 -32.28 20.95 8.29
CA VAL A 90 -31.71 21.54 9.53
C VAL A 90 -30.83 22.74 9.24
N SER A 91 -29.92 22.63 8.27
CA SER A 91 -29.01 23.73 7.90
C SER A 91 -29.64 24.74 6.93
N GLY A 92 -30.83 24.45 6.39
CA GLY A 92 -31.57 25.38 5.52
C GLY A 92 -30.95 25.63 4.15
N PHE A 93 -30.08 24.74 3.65
CA PHE A 93 -29.54 24.86 2.30
C PHE A 93 -30.57 24.46 1.24
N ASP A 94 -30.58 25.19 0.14
CA ASP A 94 -31.34 24.82 -1.05
C ASP A 94 -30.89 23.44 -1.60
N PRO A 95 -31.81 22.55 -2.02
CA PRO A 95 -31.48 21.24 -2.57
C PRO A 95 -30.49 21.27 -3.76
N HIS A 96 -30.50 22.32 -4.58
CA HIS A 96 -29.56 22.51 -5.69
C HIS A 96 -28.13 22.86 -5.21
N ALA A 97 -27.95 23.29 -3.96
CA ALA A 97 -26.63 23.50 -3.37
C ALA A 97 -25.97 22.18 -2.92
N VAL A 98 -26.75 21.14 -2.60
CA VAL A 98 -26.24 19.87 -2.04
C VAL A 98 -25.11 19.23 -2.89
N PRO A 99 -25.18 19.16 -4.23
CA PRO A 99 -24.06 18.65 -5.03
C PRO A 99 -22.75 19.43 -4.85
N TRP A 100 -22.81 20.75 -4.68
CA TRP A 100 -21.64 21.61 -4.42
C TRP A 100 -21.10 21.43 -3.00
N LEU A 101 -21.97 21.23 -2.01
CA LEU A 101 -21.59 20.87 -0.65
C LEU A 101 -20.87 19.50 -0.63
N LEU A 102 -21.30 18.54 -1.44
CA LEU A 102 -20.59 17.26 -1.60
C LEU A 102 -19.25 17.39 -2.35
N VAL A 103 -19.07 18.41 -3.22
CA VAL A 103 -17.75 18.77 -3.77
C VAL A 103 -16.82 19.30 -2.68
N LEU A 104 -17.31 20.13 -1.77
CA LEU A 104 -16.54 20.61 -0.61
C LEU A 104 -16.11 19.46 0.31
N PHE A 105 -17.02 18.54 0.63
CA PHE A 105 -16.71 17.29 1.33
C PHE A 105 -15.62 16.48 0.60
N GLY A 106 -15.75 16.36 -0.73
CA GLY A 106 -14.79 15.65 -1.58
C GLY A 106 -13.40 16.31 -1.64
N ALA A 107 -13.33 17.64 -1.57
CA ALA A 107 -12.06 18.37 -1.46
C ALA A 107 -11.39 18.10 -0.10
N GLY A 108 -12.17 18.14 0.99
CA GLY A 108 -11.73 17.72 2.33
C GLY A 108 -11.15 16.30 2.31
N LEU A 109 -11.92 15.33 1.81
CA LEU A 109 -11.52 13.93 1.62
C LEU A 109 -10.20 13.77 0.87
N PHE A 110 -9.99 14.53 -0.21
CA PHE A 110 -8.78 14.43 -1.03
C PHE A 110 -7.54 14.88 -0.25
N VAL A 111 -7.62 16.04 0.42
CA VAL A 111 -6.55 16.55 1.30
C VAL A 111 -6.34 15.59 2.48
N GLY A 112 -7.43 15.11 3.08
CA GLY A 112 -7.44 14.17 4.20
C GLY A 112 -6.69 12.87 3.92
N ASN A 113 -6.99 12.20 2.80
CA ASN A 113 -6.27 10.98 2.39
C ASN A 113 -4.76 11.21 2.25
N ILE A 114 -4.35 12.31 1.61
CA ILE A 114 -2.92 12.63 1.39
C ILE A 114 -2.22 12.94 2.72
N ALA A 115 -2.85 13.73 3.58
CA ALA A 115 -2.30 14.09 4.89
C ALA A 115 -2.26 12.88 5.85
N GLY A 116 -3.33 12.08 5.89
CA GLY A 116 -3.45 10.88 6.70
C GLY A 116 -2.44 9.79 6.31
N GLY A 117 -2.21 9.58 5.01
CA GLY A 117 -1.15 8.70 4.51
C GLY A 117 0.23 9.14 5.00
N LYS A 118 0.62 10.39 4.71
CA LYS A 118 1.92 10.97 5.12
C LYS A 118 2.13 11.01 6.64
N ALA A 119 1.06 11.06 7.43
CA ALA A 119 1.13 10.99 8.88
C ALA A 119 1.31 9.53 9.36
N ALA A 120 0.55 8.60 8.79
CA ALA A 120 0.61 7.18 9.13
C ALA A 120 1.98 6.55 8.80
N ASP A 121 2.64 7.02 7.72
CA ASP A 121 4.04 6.68 7.39
C ASP A 121 5.02 6.94 8.54
N LYS A 122 4.75 7.94 9.41
CA LYS A 122 5.58 8.26 10.58
C LYS A 122 5.22 7.42 11.80
N SER A 123 3.92 7.20 12.02
CA SER A 123 3.37 6.37 13.10
C SER A 123 1.89 6.10 12.85
N ILE A 124 1.56 4.85 12.51
CA ILE A 124 0.19 4.41 12.26
C ILE A 124 -0.69 4.66 13.49
N ASP A 125 -0.28 4.17 14.66
CA ASP A 125 -1.06 4.24 15.91
C ASP A 125 -1.36 5.67 16.36
N LYS A 126 -0.33 6.53 16.43
CA LYS A 126 -0.52 7.93 16.84
C LYS A 126 -1.39 8.69 15.85
N THR A 127 -1.20 8.43 14.55
CA THR A 127 -2.00 9.06 13.48
C THR A 127 -3.46 8.67 13.59
N LEU A 128 -3.77 7.37 13.75
CA LEU A 128 -5.15 6.91 13.91
C LEU A 128 -5.82 7.48 15.16
N MET A 129 -5.12 7.52 16.30
CA MET A 129 -5.68 8.13 17.53
C MET A 129 -5.98 9.63 17.33
N VAL A 130 -5.06 10.40 16.74
CA VAL A 130 -5.26 11.84 16.49
C VAL A 130 -6.39 12.07 15.49
N ILE A 131 -6.47 11.29 14.42
CA ILE A 131 -7.50 11.46 13.39
C ILE A 131 -8.88 11.05 13.92
N LEU A 132 -9.00 9.94 14.65
CA LEU A 132 -10.28 9.51 15.24
C LEU A 132 -10.76 10.49 16.33
N ALA A 133 -9.84 11.05 17.14
CA ALA A 133 -10.18 12.11 18.09
C ALA A 133 -10.64 13.39 17.38
N GLY A 134 -9.92 13.82 16.33
CA GLY A 134 -10.32 14.97 15.52
C GLY A 134 -11.67 14.76 14.83
N LEU A 135 -11.91 13.57 14.26
CA LEU A 135 -13.20 13.21 13.68
C LEU A 135 -14.33 13.25 14.71
N ALA A 136 -14.13 12.67 15.90
CA ALA A 136 -15.14 12.70 16.97
C ALA A 136 -15.47 14.15 17.38
N LEU A 137 -14.47 15.01 17.56
CA LEU A 137 -14.65 16.43 17.85
C LEU A 137 -15.40 17.16 16.72
N VAL A 138 -15.07 16.88 15.46
CA VAL A 138 -15.75 17.45 14.29
C VAL A 138 -17.22 17.01 14.23
N LEU A 139 -17.52 15.73 14.49
CA LEU A 139 -18.89 15.23 14.49
C LEU A 139 -19.72 15.82 15.64
N VAL A 140 -19.15 15.93 16.84
CA VAL A 140 -19.82 16.61 17.98
C VAL A 140 -20.05 18.10 17.66
N PHE A 141 -19.04 18.80 17.15
CA PHE A 141 -19.17 20.20 16.75
C PHE A 141 -20.23 20.40 15.67
N PHE A 142 -20.26 19.53 14.65
CA PHE A 142 -21.27 19.57 13.59
C PHE A 142 -22.67 19.32 14.17
N ALA A 143 -22.85 18.29 15.00
CA ALA A 143 -24.16 17.98 15.58
C ALA A 143 -24.71 19.11 16.47
N LEU A 144 -23.83 19.87 17.14
CA LEU A 144 -24.18 21.07 17.92
C LEU A 144 -24.44 22.32 17.06
N THR A 145 -23.84 22.42 15.88
CA THR A 145 -23.85 23.65 15.05
C THR A 145 -24.59 23.50 13.71
N ALA A 146 -25.27 22.37 13.49
CA ALA A 146 -25.94 22.03 12.24
C ALA A 146 -26.97 23.07 11.74
N ALA A 147 -27.56 23.87 12.64
CA ALA A 147 -28.46 24.97 12.28
C ALA A 147 -27.76 26.21 11.70
N SER A 148 -26.42 26.28 11.75
CA SER A 148 -25.63 27.38 11.18
C SER A 148 -25.04 26.97 9.82
N PRO A 149 -25.40 27.64 8.71
CA PRO A 149 -24.86 27.33 7.39
C PRO A 149 -23.33 27.43 7.32
N ALA A 150 -22.74 28.45 7.96
CA ALA A 150 -21.30 28.67 7.96
C ALA A 150 -20.55 27.59 8.75
N ALA A 151 -21.05 27.22 9.93
CA ALA A 151 -20.46 26.14 10.73
C ALA A 151 -20.63 24.78 10.05
N THR A 152 -21.73 24.56 9.35
CA THR A 152 -22.01 23.37 8.54
C THR A 152 -21.02 23.22 7.38
N LEU A 153 -20.75 24.28 6.61
CA LEU A 153 -19.73 24.27 5.54
C LEU A 153 -18.34 23.85 6.08
N PHE A 154 -17.93 24.46 7.18
CA PHE A 154 -16.65 24.15 7.84
C PHE A 154 -16.60 22.71 8.35
N SER A 155 -17.66 22.28 9.04
CA SER A 155 -17.79 20.92 9.56
C SER A 155 -17.79 19.87 8.46
N LEU A 156 -18.47 20.10 7.34
CA LEU A 156 -18.53 19.19 6.21
C LEU A 156 -17.16 19.02 5.53
N ALA A 157 -16.39 20.10 5.37
CA ALA A 157 -15.02 20.05 4.87
C ALA A 157 -14.09 19.27 5.82
N LEU A 158 -14.16 19.53 7.12
CA LEU A 158 -13.36 18.81 8.12
C LEU A 158 -13.78 17.35 8.27
N MET A 159 -15.08 17.04 8.15
CA MET A 159 -15.61 15.69 8.23
C MET A 159 -15.11 14.84 7.07
N GLY A 160 -15.11 15.39 5.84
CA GLY A 160 -14.46 14.74 4.70
C GLY A 160 -12.96 14.53 4.95
N GLY A 161 -12.28 15.56 5.45
CA GLY A 161 -10.85 15.53 5.79
C GLY A 161 -10.47 14.46 6.82
N PHE A 162 -10.90 14.61 8.07
CA PHE A 162 -10.61 13.66 9.14
C PHE A 162 -11.21 12.28 8.85
N GLY A 163 -12.43 12.23 8.31
CA GLY A 163 -13.13 10.99 7.97
C GLY A 163 -12.30 10.08 7.07
N PHE A 164 -11.83 10.61 5.94
CA PHE A 164 -11.05 9.83 4.99
C PHE A 164 -9.55 9.78 5.29
N ALA A 165 -9.01 10.69 6.11
CA ALA A 165 -7.64 10.57 6.61
C ALA A 165 -7.42 9.27 7.42
N THR A 166 -8.48 8.64 7.94
CA THR A 166 -8.40 7.31 8.57
C THR A 166 -8.03 6.20 7.59
N VAL A 167 -8.47 6.27 6.32
CA VAL A 167 -8.46 5.13 5.38
C VAL A 167 -7.06 4.56 5.15
N PRO A 168 -6.01 5.38 4.85
CA PRO A 168 -4.66 4.85 4.66
C PRO A 168 -4.12 4.22 5.94
N GLY A 169 -4.34 4.85 7.09
CA GLY A 169 -3.85 4.37 8.39
C GLY A 169 -4.49 3.04 8.79
N LEU A 170 -5.81 2.88 8.58
CA LEU A 170 -6.55 1.65 8.88
C LEU A 170 -6.07 0.49 8.01
N GLN A 171 -5.93 0.72 6.70
CA GLN A 171 -5.38 -0.26 5.77
C GLN A 171 -3.93 -0.65 6.15
N MET A 172 -3.07 0.33 6.41
CA MET A 172 -1.69 0.07 6.85
C MET A 172 -1.62 -0.66 8.19
N ARG A 173 -2.53 -0.41 9.13
CA ARG A 173 -2.58 -1.10 10.43
C ARG A 173 -2.86 -2.59 10.28
N VAL A 174 -3.86 -2.97 9.49
CA VAL A 174 -4.20 -4.39 9.27
C VAL A 174 -3.05 -5.11 8.58
N MET A 175 -2.49 -4.51 7.52
CA MET A 175 -1.33 -5.06 6.82
C MET A 175 -0.10 -5.15 7.74
N HIS A 176 0.05 -4.16 8.62
CA HIS A 176 0.89 -4.13 9.84
C HIS A 176 1.02 -5.51 10.52
N PHE A 177 -0.09 -5.99 11.06
CA PHE A 177 -0.14 -7.19 11.89
C PHE A 177 -0.44 -8.49 11.11
N ALA A 178 -0.61 -8.40 9.78
CA ALA A 178 -0.95 -9.52 8.90
C ALA A 178 0.15 -9.86 7.88
N ALA A 179 1.43 -9.63 8.24
CA ALA A 179 2.58 -9.86 7.35
C ALA A 179 2.67 -11.28 6.73
N THR A 180 2.04 -12.29 7.34
CA THR A 180 1.98 -13.68 6.84
C THR A 180 0.83 -13.95 5.86
N ALA A 181 -0.14 -13.04 5.74
CA ALA A 181 -1.34 -13.20 4.89
C ALA A 181 -1.84 -11.87 4.28
N PRO A 182 -0.99 -11.14 3.53
CA PRO A 182 -1.33 -9.81 3.03
C PRO A 182 -2.57 -9.79 2.12
N THR A 183 -2.82 -10.86 1.35
CA THR A 183 -3.93 -10.94 0.39
C THR A 183 -5.29 -11.02 1.08
N LEU A 184 -5.54 -12.03 1.91
CA LEU A 184 -6.78 -12.15 2.68
C LEU A 184 -6.96 -11.00 3.67
N ALA A 185 -5.90 -10.51 4.31
CA ALA A 185 -6.01 -9.42 5.27
C ALA A 185 -6.44 -8.09 4.60
N SER A 186 -5.88 -7.78 3.42
CA SER A 186 -6.32 -6.64 2.61
C SER A 186 -7.79 -6.78 2.21
N GLY A 187 -8.19 -7.95 1.69
CA GLY A 187 -9.58 -8.22 1.31
C GLY A 187 -10.56 -8.12 2.48
N ALA A 188 -10.21 -8.69 3.63
CA ALA A 188 -11.00 -8.62 4.85
C ALA A 188 -11.11 -7.18 5.39
N ASN A 189 -10.08 -6.35 5.27
CA ASN A 189 -10.19 -4.94 5.67
C ASN A 189 -11.10 -4.12 4.73
N ILE A 190 -11.10 -4.40 3.42
CA ILE A 190 -12.10 -3.84 2.50
C ILE A 190 -13.51 -4.33 2.87
N GLY A 191 -13.67 -5.59 3.27
CA GLY A 191 -14.91 -6.11 3.86
C GLY A 191 -15.32 -5.34 5.12
N ALA A 192 -14.36 -5.06 6.02
CA ALA A 192 -14.55 -4.31 7.26
C ALA A 192 -15.01 -2.86 7.01
N PHE A 193 -14.44 -2.17 6.01
CA PHE A 193 -14.91 -0.86 5.57
C PHE A 193 -16.38 -0.89 5.09
N ASN A 194 -16.76 -1.90 4.29
CA ASN A 194 -18.13 -2.03 3.80
C ASN A 194 -19.13 -2.41 4.93
N LEU A 195 -18.71 -3.27 5.86
CA LEU A 195 -19.50 -3.60 7.06
C LEU A 195 -19.67 -2.36 7.96
N GLY A 196 -18.63 -1.55 8.13
CA GLY A 196 -18.69 -0.26 8.80
C GLY A 196 -19.73 0.67 8.15
N ASN A 197 -19.68 0.83 6.83
CA ASN A 197 -20.66 1.63 6.09
C ASN A 197 -22.10 1.14 6.31
N ALA A 198 -22.32 -0.18 6.22
CA ALA A 198 -23.65 -0.77 6.42
C ALA A 198 -24.16 -0.57 7.85
N LEU A 199 -23.32 -0.80 8.88
CA LEU A 199 -23.68 -0.61 10.28
C LEU A 199 -23.92 0.86 10.62
N GLY A 200 -23.08 1.77 10.10
CA GLY A 200 -23.24 3.21 10.26
C GLY A 200 -24.53 3.73 9.64
N ALA A 201 -24.79 3.38 8.38
CA ALA A 201 -26.02 3.71 7.69
C ALA A 201 -27.25 3.15 8.41
N TRP A 202 -27.20 1.88 8.85
CA TRP A 202 -28.29 1.27 9.60
C TRP A 202 -28.56 1.98 10.94
N LEU A 203 -27.52 2.25 11.74
CA LEU A 203 -27.68 2.94 13.02
C LEU A 203 -28.18 4.39 12.85
N GLY A 204 -27.70 5.12 11.85
CA GLY A 204 -28.22 6.46 11.51
C GLY A 204 -29.68 6.42 11.06
N GLY A 205 -30.07 5.38 10.31
CA GLY A 205 -31.48 5.14 9.96
C GLY A 205 -32.34 4.86 11.19
N VAL A 206 -31.84 4.02 12.12
CA VAL A 206 -32.53 3.72 13.38
C VAL A 206 -32.79 4.98 14.20
N THR A 207 -31.80 5.87 14.36
CA THR A 207 -32.01 7.11 15.14
C THR A 207 -33.03 8.05 14.49
N ILE A 208 -33.08 8.13 13.16
CA ILE A 208 -34.13 8.86 12.45
C ILE A 208 -35.51 8.22 12.70
N THR A 209 -35.63 6.89 12.58
CA THR A 209 -36.92 6.19 12.83
C THR A 209 -37.42 6.28 14.28
N MET A 210 -36.52 6.52 15.24
CA MET A 210 -36.86 6.82 16.64
C MET A 210 -37.38 8.25 16.85
N GLY A 211 -37.49 9.07 15.79
CA GLY A 211 -37.97 10.46 15.88
C GLY A 211 -36.94 11.46 16.41
N LEU A 212 -35.66 11.09 16.50
CA LEU A 212 -34.60 11.94 17.05
C LEU A 212 -34.12 13.05 16.08
N GLY A 213 -34.77 13.21 14.93
CA GLY A 213 -34.48 14.25 13.93
C GLY A 213 -33.23 14.00 13.08
N TYR A 214 -33.02 14.85 12.07
CA TYR A 214 -31.97 14.69 11.05
C TYR A 214 -30.55 15.03 11.51
N THR A 215 -30.35 15.52 12.74
CA THR A 215 -29.02 15.62 13.38
C THR A 215 -28.60 14.35 14.10
N SER A 216 -29.55 13.46 14.42
CA SER A 216 -29.28 12.23 15.18
C SER A 216 -28.26 11.26 14.55
N PRO A 217 -28.13 11.11 13.21
CA PRO A 217 -27.09 10.28 12.62
C PRO A 217 -25.68 10.80 12.90
N ILE A 218 -25.53 12.12 13.06
CA ILE A 218 -24.23 12.75 13.39
C ILE A 218 -23.84 12.44 14.84
N TRP A 219 -24.80 12.49 15.77
CA TRP A 219 -24.60 12.04 17.16
C TRP A 219 -24.27 10.55 17.26
N ALA A 220 -25.00 9.70 16.53
CA ALA A 220 -24.69 8.27 16.45
C ALA A 220 -23.28 8.04 15.89
N GLY A 221 -22.93 8.72 14.79
CA GLY A 221 -21.60 8.68 14.19
C GLY A 221 -20.48 9.13 15.14
N ALA A 222 -20.72 10.18 15.92
CA ALA A 222 -19.79 10.64 16.96
C ALA A 222 -19.56 9.57 18.04
N ALA A 223 -20.63 8.96 18.56
CA ALA A 223 -20.53 7.89 19.56
C ALA A 223 -19.78 6.66 19.05
N ILE A 224 -20.06 6.23 17.81
CA ILE A 224 -19.35 5.11 17.16
C ILE A 224 -17.87 5.46 16.93
N THR A 225 -17.56 6.71 16.55
CA THR A 225 -16.17 7.18 16.37
C THR A 225 -15.41 7.24 17.70
N VAL A 226 -16.06 7.65 18.79
CA VAL A 226 -15.48 7.59 20.14
C VAL A 226 -15.21 6.14 20.54
N ALA A 227 -16.13 5.20 20.27
CA ALA A 227 -15.87 3.78 20.47
C ALA A 227 -14.67 3.28 19.65
N ALA A 228 -14.55 3.71 18.38
CA ALA A 228 -13.38 3.40 17.54
C ALA A 228 -12.07 3.91 18.15
N LEU A 229 -12.06 5.15 18.67
CA LEU A 229 -10.91 5.74 19.35
C LEU A 229 -10.52 4.96 20.62
N LEU A 230 -11.49 4.56 21.44
CA LEU A 230 -11.25 3.76 22.65
C LEU A 230 -10.66 2.39 22.33
N VAL A 231 -11.22 1.68 21.33
CA VAL A 231 -10.66 0.40 20.86
C VAL A 231 -9.26 0.60 20.26
N MET A 232 -9.02 1.70 19.54
CA MET A 232 -7.72 2.03 18.96
C MET A 232 -6.67 2.29 20.05
N ILE A 233 -6.99 3.05 21.10
CA ILE A 233 -6.12 3.25 22.27
C ILE A 233 -5.82 1.91 22.96
N ALA A 234 -6.82 1.06 23.18
CA ALA A 234 -6.65 -0.26 23.77
C ALA A 234 -5.76 -1.18 22.90
N ALA A 235 -5.92 -1.13 21.58
CA ALA A 235 -5.12 -1.89 20.63
C ALA A 235 -3.64 -1.46 20.65
N ALA A 236 -3.37 -0.15 20.64
CA ALA A 236 -2.02 0.40 20.77
C ALA A 236 -1.35 0.01 22.09
N ALA A 237 -2.09 0.09 23.21
CA ALA A 237 -1.60 -0.32 24.52
C ALA A 237 -1.26 -1.82 24.55
N ALA A 238 -2.15 -2.68 24.03
CA ALA A 238 -1.93 -4.12 23.95
C ALA A 238 -0.73 -4.50 23.06
N ALA A 239 -0.48 -3.74 21.97
CA ALA A 239 0.69 -3.96 21.11
C ALA A 239 2.00 -3.66 21.85
N GLY A 240 2.10 -2.50 22.52
CA GLY A 240 3.29 -2.11 23.28
C GLY A 240 3.61 -3.01 24.48
N VAL A 241 2.60 -3.68 25.06
CA VAL A 241 2.81 -4.71 26.09
C VAL A 241 3.41 -6.00 25.51
N GLY A 242 3.06 -6.37 24.28
CA GLY A 242 3.64 -7.51 23.57
C GLY A 242 5.13 -7.35 23.28
N GLU A 243 5.54 -6.19 22.76
CA GLU A 243 6.96 -5.90 22.51
C GLU A 243 7.78 -5.88 23.82
N ARG A 244 7.25 -5.29 24.91
CA ARG A 244 7.93 -5.28 26.22
C ARG A 244 8.10 -6.65 26.86
N ARG A 245 7.30 -7.66 26.47
CA ARG A 245 7.42 -9.05 26.96
C ARG A 245 8.38 -9.90 26.12
N SER A 246 8.86 -9.39 24.99
CA SER A 246 9.89 -10.07 24.21
C SER A 246 11.23 -9.99 24.96
N PRO A 247 11.92 -11.11 25.20
CA PRO A 247 13.25 -11.09 25.81
C PRO A 247 14.19 -10.19 25.00
N LEU A 248 15.03 -9.42 25.70
CA LEU A 248 15.95 -8.44 25.12
C LEU A 248 16.65 -9.01 23.87
N PRO A 249 16.65 -8.29 22.73
CA PRO A 249 17.31 -8.78 21.52
C PRO A 249 18.78 -9.05 21.81
N HIS A 250 19.27 -10.22 21.37
CA HIS A 250 20.64 -10.67 21.60
C HIS A 250 21.64 -9.53 21.42
N ARG A 251 22.29 -9.15 22.54
CA ARG A 251 23.41 -8.20 22.58
C ARG A 251 24.36 -8.56 21.44
N LYS A 252 24.51 -7.66 20.45
CA LYS A 252 25.35 -7.88 19.27
C LYS A 252 26.68 -8.48 19.71
N GLN A 253 26.96 -9.72 19.31
CA GLN A 253 28.27 -10.31 19.53
C GLN A 253 29.29 -9.41 18.85
N PRO A 254 30.35 -8.94 19.55
CA PRO A 254 31.42 -8.23 18.89
C PRO A 254 32.07 -9.16 17.86
N PRO A 255 32.53 -8.65 16.70
CA PRO A 255 33.02 -9.49 15.61
C PRO A 255 34.29 -10.26 16.03
N THR A 256 34.12 -11.54 16.35
CA THR A 256 35.20 -12.49 16.69
C THR A 256 35.93 -12.94 15.42
N SER A 257 36.63 -12.02 14.76
CA SER A 257 37.38 -12.32 13.53
C SER A 257 38.68 -11.51 13.38
N PHE A 258 39.56 -11.56 14.38
CA PHE A 258 40.96 -11.09 14.23
C PHE A 258 42.01 -11.99 14.92
N ALA A 259 41.71 -13.28 15.08
CA ALA A 259 42.61 -14.25 15.72
C ALA A 259 42.91 -15.46 14.82
N ASN A 260 43.47 -15.26 13.62
CA ASN A 260 44.17 -16.33 12.86
C ASN A 260 45.02 -15.84 11.65
N LEU A 261 45.85 -14.80 11.82
CA LEU A 261 46.75 -14.30 10.76
C LEU A 261 48.24 -14.20 11.18
N ARG A 262 48.69 -15.06 12.11
CA ARG A 262 50.12 -15.19 12.47
C ARG A 262 50.55 -16.65 12.64
N ARG A 263 50.64 -17.41 11.54
CA ARG A 263 51.31 -18.73 11.52
C ARG A 263 51.76 -19.19 10.12
N HIS A 264 52.48 -18.34 9.39
CA HIS A 264 53.39 -18.80 8.33
C HIS A 264 54.59 -17.84 8.17
N ARG A 265 55.73 -18.24 8.72
CA ARG A 265 57.04 -17.65 8.39
C ARG A 265 58.06 -18.79 8.37
N SER A 266 58.43 -19.25 7.18
CA SER A 266 59.50 -20.22 6.99
C SER A 266 60.87 -19.54 7.14
N PRO A 267 61.91 -20.24 7.63
CA PRO A 267 63.26 -19.70 7.77
C PRO A 267 64.15 -19.99 6.54
N ARG A 268 65.38 -19.45 6.59
CA ARG A 268 66.49 -19.57 5.61
C ARG A 268 66.43 -18.53 4.47
N ARG A 269 67.54 -18.01 3.94
CA ARG A 269 68.96 -18.41 4.09
C ARG A 269 69.92 -17.21 3.90
N THR A 270 71.12 -17.29 4.48
CA THR A 270 72.21 -16.30 4.36
C THR A 270 73.17 -16.62 3.20
N ALA A 271 73.63 -15.59 2.46
CA ALA A 271 74.88 -15.55 1.66
C ALA A 271 75.08 -14.10 1.12
N ARG A 272 76.07 -13.35 1.61
CA ARG A 272 77.39 -13.08 1.01
C ARG A 272 77.39 -12.41 -0.38
N LYS A 273 77.91 -11.16 -0.43
CA LYS A 273 78.61 -10.58 -1.60
C LYS A 273 80.00 -11.25 -1.73
N PRO A 274 80.69 -11.13 -2.88
CA PRO A 274 81.63 -10.01 -3.06
C PRO A 274 81.44 -9.27 -4.41
N ALA A 275 82.37 -8.38 -4.73
CA ALA A 275 82.31 -7.41 -5.84
C ALA A 275 83.36 -7.71 -6.95
N THR A 276 83.53 -6.72 -7.84
CA THR A 276 84.50 -6.60 -8.96
C THR A 276 84.28 -7.54 -10.16
N CYS A 277 84.79 -7.24 -11.37
CA CYS A 277 84.93 -5.98 -12.12
C CYS A 277 85.42 -6.37 -13.53
N PHE A 278 84.84 -5.86 -14.62
CA PHE A 278 85.62 -5.64 -15.85
C PHE A 278 85.03 -4.54 -16.72
N SER A 279 85.91 -3.85 -17.44
CA SER A 279 85.64 -2.63 -18.19
C SER A 279 85.59 -2.86 -19.70
N ARG A 280 84.86 -2.01 -20.42
CA ARG A 280 85.29 -1.51 -21.73
C ARG A 280 84.68 -0.13 -22.03
N THR A 281 85.57 0.81 -22.31
CA THR A 281 85.35 2.09 -23.00
C THR A 281 84.98 1.83 -24.48
N ALA A 282 84.43 2.74 -25.28
CA ALA A 282 84.02 4.16 -25.11
C ALA A 282 82.63 4.35 -25.80
N ALA A 283 82.03 5.52 -26.10
CA ALA A 283 82.41 6.94 -26.04
C ALA A 283 81.12 7.82 -25.94
N GLY A 284 81.15 9.09 -26.38
CA GLY A 284 80.03 9.62 -27.17
C GLY A 284 79.05 10.65 -26.57
N PHE A 285 79.54 11.70 -25.89
CA PHE A 285 78.90 13.03 -25.74
C PHE A 285 77.58 13.18 -24.91
N PRO A 286 77.26 14.39 -24.39
CA PRO A 286 76.64 14.50 -23.06
C PRO A 286 75.38 15.37 -22.91
N GLY A 287 74.65 15.14 -21.81
CA GLY A 287 74.44 16.20 -20.81
C GLY A 287 73.05 16.85 -20.67
N PHE A 288 72.26 16.40 -19.69
CA PHE A 288 71.65 17.15 -18.55
C PHE A 288 70.53 16.28 -17.91
N ARG A 289 70.77 15.54 -16.82
CA ARG A 289 70.78 15.94 -15.39
C ARG A 289 69.43 16.48 -14.86
N GLY A 290 68.74 15.65 -14.05
CA GLY A 290 67.64 16.06 -13.17
C GLY A 290 67.32 15.01 -12.09
N ARG A 291 67.80 15.24 -10.85
CA ARG A 291 67.47 14.42 -9.66
C ARG A 291 66.47 15.17 -8.76
N ARG A 292 65.59 14.44 -8.05
CA ARG A 292 65.14 14.62 -6.63
C ARG A 292 63.80 13.88 -6.42
N CYS A 293 63.70 12.93 -5.49
CA CYS A 293 63.57 13.04 -4.01
C CYS A 293 62.11 13.12 -3.52
N CYS A 294 61.86 12.45 -2.40
CA CYS A 294 60.55 12.20 -1.81
C CYS A 294 59.80 13.47 -1.36
N ARG A 295 58.47 13.39 -1.32
CA ARG A 295 57.68 13.90 -0.18
C ARG A 295 56.35 13.15 -0.02
N VAL A 296 55.93 13.01 1.23
CA VAL A 296 54.64 12.45 1.67
C VAL A 296 53.76 13.63 2.13
N TRP A 297 52.50 13.34 2.49
CA TRP A 297 51.53 14.19 3.20
C TRP A 297 50.55 15.02 2.32
N PRO A 298 49.34 15.38 2.81
CA PRO A 298 48.14 14.61 2.42
C PRO A 298 46.90 15.45 2.06
N GLY A 299 45.89 14.77 1.51
CA GLY A 299 44.46 15.04 1.68
C GLY A 299 43.90 16.46 1.39
N SER A 300 43.05 16.58 0.36
CA SER A 300 41.75 17.25 0.52
C SER A 300 40.84 17.11 -0.72
N ARG A 301 39.52 17.17 -0.44
CA ARG A 301 38.41 17.72 -1.27
C ARG A 301 38.24 17.23 -2.74
N ARG A 302 37.21 16.38 -2.92
CA ARG A 302 35.88 16.67 -3.53
C ARG A 302 35.81 17.38 -4.91
N TRP A 303 34.82 16.96 -5.72
CA TRP A 303 34.41 17.51 -7.04
C TRP A 303 35.45 17.28 -8.16
N SER A 304 35.11 17.17 -9.44
CA SER A 304 33.86 16.86 -10.17
C SER A 304 34.22 16.79 -11.66
N GLY A 305 33.49 16.05 -12.50
CA GLY A 305 33.62 16.20 -13.96
C GLY A 305 33.80 14.89 -14.72
N THR A 306 32.78 14.55 -15.49
CA THR A 306 32.74 13.54 -16.55
C THR A 306 33.26 14.10 -17.88
N TRP A 307 33.37 13.23 -18.90
CA TRP A 307 33.68 13.52 -20.32
C TRP A 307 35.15 13.84 -20.65
N ASP A 308 35.73 13.44 -21.78
CA ASP A 308 35.48 12.34 -22.76
C ASP A 308 36.74 12.28 -23.66
N SER A 309 37.29 11.15 -24.10
CA SER A 309 37.02 10.57 -25.44
C SER A 309 38.34 10.18 -26.16
N THR A 310 38.22 9.27 -27.15
CA THR A 310 39.15 8.97 -28.26
C THR A 310 40.41 8.11 -28.05
N ALA A 311 40.78 7.43 -29.16
CA ALA A 311 41.93 6.53 -29.40
C ALA A 311 42.02 5.27 -28.50
N GLY A 312 41.70 4.04 -28.92
CA GLY A 312 41.46 3.51 -30.27
C GLY A 312 42.63 2.66 -30.78
N LYS A 313 42.56 1.33 -30.55
CA LYS A 313 43.23 0.25 -31.32
C LYS A 313 42.88 -1.12 -30.75
N SER A 314 42.18 -1.95 -31.53
CA SER A 314 42.14 -3.41 -31.34
C SER A 314 43.39 -4.05 -31.99
N PRO A 315 43.80 -5.27 -31.59
CA PRO A 315 43.36 -6.44 -32.36
C PRO A 315 43.28 -7.81 -31.64
N ARG A 316 42.32 -8.63 -32.13
CA ARG A 316 42.34 -10.11 -32.27
C ARG A 316 42.17 -11.03 -31.02
N ARG A 317 41.52 -12.19 -31.28
CA ARG A 317 41.08 -13.23 -30.34
C ARG A 317 42.04 -14.45 -30.30
N PRO A 318 42.08 -15.21 -29.19
CA PRO A 318 42.45 -16.64 -29.18
C PRO A 318 41.21 -17.60 -29.27
N PRO A 319 41.42 -18.93 -29.47
CA PRO A 319 40.41 -19.91 -29.91
C PRO A 319 39.66 -20.65 -28.77
N PRO A 320 38.63 -21.50 -29.06
CA PRO A 320 37.76 -22.07 -28.03
C PRO A 320 38.33 -23.32 -27.34
N VAL A 321 37.99 -23.50 -26.05
CA VAL A 321 38.38 -24.68 -25.25
C VAL A 321 37.24 -25.71 -25.23
N ARG A 322 37.59 -26.99 -25.41
CA ARG A 322 36.66 -28.13 -25.46
C ARG A 322 36.16 -28.55 -24.07
N CYS A 323 34.91 -28.98 -23.98
CA CYS A 323 34.36 -29.68 -22.80
C CYS A 323 34.80 -31.16 -22.74
N PRO A 324 35.05 -31.73 -21.54
CA PRO A 324 35.03 -33.18 -21.32
C PRO A 324 33.60 -33.76 -21.37
N ARG A 325 33.50 -35.07 -21.64
CA ARG A 325 32.22 -35.82 -21.78
C ARG A 325 31.84 -36.54 -20.46
N ARG A 326 30.53 -36.50 -20.11
CA ARG A 326 29.58 -37.56 -19.64
C ARG A 326 30.03 -38.69 -18.67
N PRO A 327 29.15 -39.42 -17.94
CA PRO A 327 27.74 -39.80 -18.26
C PRO A 327 26.68 -39.51 -17.16
N ASP A 328 25.49 -39.04 -17.55
CA ASP A 328 24.21 -39.79 -17.75
C ASP A 328 23.45 -40.19 -16.47
N THR A 329 22.26 -39.62 -16.32
CA THR A 329 21.07 -40.39 -15.91
C THR A 329 19.84 -39.77 -16.58
N ALA A 330 19.07 -40.59 -17.28
CA ALA A 330 17.89 -40.18 -18.04
C ALA A 330 16.65 -40.00 -17.13
N LEU A 331 15.47 -39.80 -17.75
CA LEU A 331 14.12 -39.71 -17.15
C LEU A 331 13.68 -38.33 -16.62
N ARG A 332 13.51 -37.35 -17.52
CA ARG A 332 12.50 -36.28 -17.35
C ARG A 332 12.04 -35.56 -18.64
N SER A 333 11.94 -36.30 -19.76
CA SER A 333 11.52 -35.77 -21.07
C SER A 333 10.30 -36.49 -21.68
N CYS A 334 9.27 -36.78 -20.87
CA CYS A 334 8.03 -37.42 -21.37
C CYS A 334 6.72 -36.87 -20.74
N ARG A 335 6.68 -35.56 -20.39
CA ARG A 335 5.47 -34.94 -19.78
C ARG A 335 5.16 -33.51 -20.24
N ALA A 336 5.50 -33.17 -21.49
CA ALA A 336 5.31 -31.82 -22.06
C ALA A 336 4.33 -31.75 -23.25
N ARG A 337 3.58 -32.83 -23.57
CA ARG A 337 2.72 -32.89 -24.76
C ARG A 337 1.31 -33.48 -24.52
N ALA A 338 0.75 -33.28 -23.32
CA ALA A 338 -0.54 -33.87 -22.91
C ALA A 338 -1.54 -32.89 -22.24
N SER A 339 -1.32 -31.57 -22.30
CA SER A 339 -2.18 -30.56 -21.64
C SER A 339 -2.95 -29.62 -22.57
N ARG A 340 -2.85 -29.77 -23.90
CA ARG A 340 -3.52 -28.88 -24.89
C ARG A 340 -4.87 -29.37 -25.41
N LEU A 341 -5.45 -30.44 -24.85
CA LEU A 341 -6.69 -31.06 -25.35
C LEU A 341 -7.87 -31.11 -24.35
N SER A 342 -7.68 -30.80 -23.06
CA SER A 342 -8.78 -30.84 -22.07
C SER A 342 -9.68 -29.60 -22.04
N TRP A 343 -9.20 -28.44 -22.51
CA TRP A 343 -9.93 -27.17 -22.35
C TRP A 343 -11.17 -27.03 -23.26
N ARG A 344 -11.21 -27.72 -24.41
CA ARG A 344 -12.37 -27.70 -25.33
C ARG A 344 -13.52 -28.63 -24.91
N ALA A 345 -13.31 -29.54 -23.96
CA ALA A 345 -14.35 -30.47 -23.49
C ALA A 345 -15.25 -29.87 -22.40
N SER A 346 -14.70 -29.03 -21.51
CA SER A 346 -15.43 -28.48 -20.36
C SER A 346 -16.47 -27.42 -20.74
N VAL A 347 -16.24 -26.64 -21.79
CA VAL A 347 -17.12 -25.54 -22.22
C VAL A 347 -18.45 -26.04 -22.82
N ARG A 348 -18.54 -27.30 -23.27
CA ARG A 348 -19.78 -27.89 -23.80
C ARG A 348 -20.66 -28.62 -22.78
N ARG A 349 -20.23 -28.80 -21.52
CA ARG A 349 -21.03 -29.49 -20.48
C ARG A 349 -21.74 -28.55 -19.49
N ALA A 350 -21.49 -27.25 -19.52
CA ALA A 350 -22.15 -26.27 -18.65
C ALA A 350 -23.51 -25.75 -19.18
N ALA A 351 -23.91 -26.11 -20.41
CA ALA A 351 -25.08 -25.56 -21.09
C ALA A 351 -26.36 -26.42 -20.96
N CYS A 352 -26.40 -27.41 -20.07
CA CYS A 352 -27.54 -28.33 -19.90
C CYS A 352 -27.76 -28.72 -18.44
N LEU A 353 -28.21 -27.76 -17.62
CA LEU A 353 -28.93 -28.05 -16.37
C LEU A 353 -30.27 -27.31 -16.41
N ARG A 354 -31.34 -28.06 -16.69
CA ARG A 354 -32.72 -27.60 -16.55
C ARG A 354 -33.04 -27.36 -15.07
N ILE A 355 -33.69 -26.26 -14.76
CA ILE A 355 -34.39 -26.05 -13.49
C ILE A 355 -35.89 -26.00 -13.79
N PRO A 356 -36.70 -26.96 -13.32
CA PRO A 356 -38.16 -26.89 -13.39
C PRO A 356 -38.74 -26.37 -12.06
N GLY A 357 -39.66 -25.41 -12.12
CA GLY A 357 -40.40 -24.93 -10.94
C GLY A 357 -40.94 -23.51 -11.12
N PRO A 358 -42.21 -23.22 -10.74
CA PRO A 358 -42.86 -21.97 -11.12
C PRO A 358 -42.60 -20.82 -10.13
N LEU A 359 -42.39 -19.61 -10.67
CA LEU A 359 -42.51 -18.35 -9.93
C LEU A 359 -43.77 -17.62 -10.39
N PRO A 360 -44.65 -17.17 -9.47
CA PRO A 360 -45.75 -16.28 -9.83
C PRO A 360 -45.19 -14.89 -10.22
N ARG A 361 -45.74 -14.30 -11.28
CA ARG A 361 -45.36 -12.95 -11.73
C ARG A 361 -45.96 -11.90 -10.81
N VAL A 362 -45.13 -11.05 -10.22
CA VAL A 362 -45.54 -9.77 -9.64
C VAL A 362 -44.82 -8.67 -10.41
N CYS A 363 -45.58 -7.91 -11.19
CA CYS A 363 -45.08 -6.72 -11.88
C CYS A 363 -45.04 -5.54 -10.90
N PRO A 364 -43.95 -4.77 -10.80
CA PRO A 364 -43.96 -3.49 -10.12
C PRO A 364 -44.68 -2.46 -11.00
N SER A 365 -45.80 -1.94 -10.51
CA SER A 365 -46.35 -0.67 -11.00
C SER A 365 -45.43 0.48 -10.55
N SER A 366 -45.14 1.39 -11.49
CA SER A 366 -44.72 2.78 -11.29
C SER A 366 -44.47 3.27 -9.86
N TRP A 367 -43.23 3.66 -9.55
CA TRP A 367 -42.82 5.01 -9.14
C TRP A 367 -41.31 5.18 -9.42
#